data_AF-A0A1F7F809-F1
#
_entry.id   AF-A0A1F7F809-F1
#
_cell.length_a   1.000
_cell.length_b   1.000
_cell.length_c   1.000
_cell.angle_alpha   90.00
_cell.angle_beta   90.00
_cell.angle_gamma   90.00
#
_symmetry.space_group_name_H-M   'P 1'
#
loop_
_entity.id
_entity.type
_entity.pdbx_description
1 polymer ?
#
loop_
_entity_poly.entity_id
_entity_poly.type
_entity_poly.pdbx_seq_one_letter_code
_entity_poly.pdbx_strand_id
1 'polypeptide(L)'
;MFIKYLIVIYILFLLIVNCSNPTSGSSSINKEQDSTLYFILGIIDDYMGRFIVENGLRVESFYPAETTTSIIFQEYINKLIEENNIKDTLIKEVIQSGHIEFNSRKVTEYINNCYVYDLESSSMLWLNEESIYVPAVRSHALKPEITNNVDNIEKLAFLKGLYIRNNLGSDGNCDSTYCISFVNSVYRYSMAEEYLLSFNCTDLSVEDSPPDAVPFNRILYFKPSEVIDSLFKNAKQLYEQYDSLPK
;
A
#
# COMPACT_ATOMS: atom_id res chain seq x y z
N MET A 1 50.69 -29.34 -37.53
CA MET A 1 50.66 -27.89 -37.19
C MET A 1 49.24 -27.31 -37.20
N PHE A 2 48.39 -27.68 -38.16
CA PHE A 2 47.04 -27.12 -38.34
C PHE A 2 46.06 -27.27 -37.15
N ILE A 3 46.11 -28.37 -36.40
CA ILE A 3 45.15 -28.63 -35.29
C ILE A 3 45.35 -27.65 -34.12
N LYS A 4 46.59 -27.22 -33.85
CA LYS A 4 46.86 -26.26 -32.77
C LYS A 4 46.27 -24.87 -33.06
N TYR A 5 46.25 -24.45 -34.33
CA TYR A 5 45.68 -23.15 -34.71
C TYR A 5 44.15 -23.16 -34.67
N LEU A 6 43.51 -24.28 -35.00
CA LEU A 6 42.06 -24.46 -34.89
C LEU A 6 41.55 -24.35 -33.44
N ILE A 7 42.29 -24.92 -32.48
CA ILE A 7 41.93 -24.83 -31.05
C ILE A 7 42.07 -23.38 -30.54
N VAL A 8 43.13 -22.68 -30.94
CA VAL A 8 43.33 -21.26 -30.54
C VAL A 8 42.25 -20.37 -31.13
N ILE A 9 41.85 -20.59 -32.39
CA ILE A 9 40.75 -19.85 -33.04
C ILE A 9 39.42 -20.14 -32.35
N TYR A 10 39.15 -21.39 -31.96
CA TYR A 10 37.90 -21.76 -31.27
C TYR A 10 37.82 -21.14 -29.86
N ILE A 11 38.92 -21.09 -29.12
CA ILE A 11 38.98 -20.44 -27.80
C ILE A 11 38.82 -18.92 -27.91
N LEU A 12 39.42 -18.28 -28.92
CA LEU A 12 39.20 -16.86 -29.19
C LEU A 12 37.75 -16.56 -29.59
N PHE A 13 37.11 -17.43 -30.37
CA PHE A 13 35.72 -17.28 -30.75
C PHE A 13 34.78 -17.41 -29.52
N LEU A 14 35.06 -18.34 -28.61
CA LEU A 14 34.33 -18.47 -27.34
C LEU A 14 34.54 -17.25 -26.41
N LEU A 15 35.74 -16.66 -26.39
CA LEU A 15 36.00 -15.45 -25.61
C LEU A 15 35.32 -14.21 -26.21
N ILE A 16 35.24 -14.10 -27.54
CA ILE A 16 34.56 -12.97 -28.20
C ILE A 16 33.04 -13.09 -28.09
N VAL A 17 32.48 -14.29 -28.18
CA VAL A 17 31.03 -14.53 -27.97
C VAL A 17 30.63 -14.31 -26.50
N ASN A 18 31.50 -14.59 -25.53
CA ASN A 18 31.25 -14.28 -24.11
C ASN A 18 31.58 -12.83 -23.69
N CYS A 19 32.29 -12.05 -24.52
CA CYS A 19 32.60 -10.64 -24.24
C CYS A 19 31.74 -9.65 -25.04
N SER A 20 30.71 -10.12 -25.75
CA SER A 20 29.85 -9.27 -26.58
C SER A 20 28.38 -9.31 -26.13
N ASN A 21 28.13 -9.03 -24.85
CA ASN A 21 26.87 -8.40 -24.44
C ASN A 21 27.22 -7.00 -23.95
N PRO A 22 27.11 -5.96 -24.79
CA PRO A 22 26.93 -4.63 -24.26
C PRO A 22 25.57 -4.64 -23.57
N THR A 23 25.55 -4.79 -22.25
CA THR A 23 24.41 -4.34 -21.45
C THR A 23 24.34 -2.84 -21.66
N SER A 24 23.59 -2.46 -22.68
CA SER A 24 23.04 -1.12 -22.85
C SER A 24 22.51 -0.69 -21.49
N GLY A 25 23.09 0.38 -20.95
CA GLY A 25 22.51 1.10 -19.84
C GLY A 25 21.12 1.59 -20.24
N SER A 26 20.12 0.78 -19.94
CA SER A 26 18.81 1.28 -19.57
C SER A 26 18.79 1.16 -18.05
N SER A 27 18.55 2.28 -17.39
CA SER A 27 18.17 2.33 -15.99
C SER A 27 16.88 1.52 -15.83
N SER A 28 17.01 0.21 -15.67
CA SER A 28 15.99 -0.59 -15.03
C SER A 28 16.08 -0.24 -13.55
N ILE A 29 15.39 0.85 -13.18
CA ILE A 29 14.93 1.03 -11.80
C ILE A 29 14.31 -0.32 -11.43
N ASN A 30 14.86 -0.96 -10.40
CA ASN A 30 14.39 -2.23 -9.87
C ASN A 30 12.86 -2.23 -9.87
N LYS A 31 12.26 -3.01 -10.78
CA LYS A 31 10.83 -3.30 -10.73
C LYS A 31 10.67 -4.34 -9.61
N GLU A 32 10.94 -3.91 -8.37
CA GLU A 32 10.60 -4.67 -7.18
C GLU A 32 9.13 -5.01 -7.31
N GLN A 33 8.85 -6.31 -7.30
CA GLN A 33 7.51 -6.84 -7.46
C GLN A 33 6.82 -6.64 -6.11
N ASP A 34 6.42 -5.40 -5.83
CA ASP A 34 5.67 -5.07 -4.62
C ASP A 34 4.45 -5.99 -4.52
N SER A 35 4.23 -6.58 -3.34
CA SER A 35 3.03 -7.34 -3.06
C SER A 35 1.81 -6.40 -3.16
N THR A 36 1.08 -6.48 -4.27
CA THR A 36 -0.01 -5.56 -4.59
C THR A 36 -1.08 -5.55 -3.49
N LEU A 37 -1.42 -6.71 -2.95
CA LEU A 37 -2.40 -6.82 -1.86
C LEU A 37 -1.93 -6.07 -0.61
N TYR A 38 -0.70 -6.29 -0.16
CA TYR A 38 -0.20 -5.65 1.05
C TYR A 38 -0.01 -4.14 0.87
N PHE A 39 0.36 -3.68 -0.33
CA PHE A 39 0.32 -2.25 -0.65
C PHE A 39 -1.09 -1.67 -0.49
N ILE A 40 -2.11 -2.35 -1.03
CA ILE A 40 -3.51 -1.94 -0.89
C ILE A 40 -3.99 -1.98 0.56
N LEU A 41 -3.60 -2.99 1.34
CA LEU A 41 -3.90 -3.02 2.78
C LEU A 41 -3.18 -1.90 3.54
N GLY A 42 -2.00 -1.50 3.07
CA GLY A 42 -1.24 -0.39 3.61
C GLY A 42 -1.84 0.97 3.28
N ILE A 43 -2.52 1.16 2.15
CA ILE A 43 -3.04 2.47 1.71
C ILE A 43 -4.49 2.73 2.14
N ILE A 44 -5.28 1.67 2.31
CA ILE A 44 -6.70 1.73 2.67
C ILE A 44 -6.88 2.39 4.03
N ASP A 45 -7.95 3.17 4.18
CA ASP A 45 -8.30 3.80 5.44
C ASP A 45 -8.87 2.78 6.44
N ASP A 46 -8.46 2.93 7.69
CA ASP A 46 -8.93 2.18 8.84
C ASP A 46 -9.21 3.11 10.03
N TYR A 47 -9.63 4.35 9.77
CA TYR A 47 -10.13 5.24 10.80
C TYR A 47 -11.20 4.53 11.66
N MET A 48 -10.83 4.20 12.90
CA MET A 48 -11.60 3.34 13.82
C MET A 48 -11.86 1.92 13.29
N GLY A 49 -10.91 1.33 12.57
CA GLY A 49 -11.04 0.04 11.88
C GLY A 49 -11.71 0.13 10.51
N ARG A 50 -11.57 -0.94 9.73
CA ARG A 50 -12.21 -1.09 8.42
C ARG A 50 -13.72 -1.19 8.58
N PHE A 51 -14.45 -0.27 7.95
CA PHE A 51 -15.91 -0.30 7.96
C PHE A 51 -16.45 -1.28 6.92
N ILE A 52 -17.06 -2.36 7.40
CA ILE A 52 -17.59 -3.46 6.59
C ILE A 52 -19.11 -3.39 6.64
N VAL A 53 -19.73 -3.28 5.47
CA VAL A 53 -21.18 -3.19 5.29
C VAL A 53 -21.63 -4.42 4.52
N GLU A 54 -22.71 -5.08 4.96
CA GLU A 54 -23.32 -6.16 4.19
C GLU A 54 -23.67 -5.63 2.79
N ASN A 55 -23.28 -6.36 1.74
CA ASN A 55 -23.51 -5.97 0.34
C ASN A 55 -22.84 -4.63 -0.08
N GLY A 56 -21.92 -4.10 0.71
CA GLY A 56 -21.29 -2.81 0.44
C GLY A 56 -20.50 -2.78 -0.87
N LEU A 57 -20.61 -1.65 -1.58
CA LEU A 57 -19.88 -1.41 -2.84
C LEU A 57 -18.55 -0.68 -2.64
N ARG A 58 -18.39 0.03 -1.53
CA ARG A 58 -17.26 0.96 -1.37
C ARG A 58 -15.97 0.23 -1.06
N VAL A 59 -15.04 0.30 -2.01
CA VAL A 59 -13.68 -0.19 -1.87
C VAL A 59 -12.88 0.78 -1.00
N GLU A 60 -12.90 2.08 -1.33
CA GLU A 60 -12.20 3.12 -0.57
C GLU A 60 -12.74 4.53 -0.91
N SER A 61 -12.53 5.48 -0.01
CA SER A 61 -12.79 6.92 -0.16
C SER A 61 -11.53 7.74 0.13
N PHE A 62 -11.24 8.71 -0.73
CA PHE A 62 -10.14 9.65 -0.60
C PHE A 62 -10.70 11.05 -0.38
N TYR A 63 -10.14 11.81 0.56
CA TYR A 63 -10.43 13.22 0.72
C TYR A 63 -10.05 14.01 -0.55
N PRO A 64 -10.64 15.21 -0.79
CA PRO A 64 -10.31 16.01 -1.96
C PRO A 64 -8.80 16.30 -2.12
N ALA A 65 -8.10 16.52 -1.00
CA ALA A 65 -6.65 16.77 -0.98
C ALA A 65 -5.82 15.54 -1.40
N GLU A 66 -6.37 14.33 -1.30
CA GLU A 66 -5.68 13.07 -1.54
C GLU A 66 -5.79 12.62 -3.01
N THR A 67 -5.94 13.57 -3.94
CA THR A 67 -6.11 13.29 -5.37
C THR A 67 -4.98 12.42 -5.91
N THR A 68 -3.72 12.75 -5.58
CA THR A 68 -2.54 12.01 -6.04
C THR A 68 -2.51 10.59 -5.46
N THR A 69 -2.77 10.44 -4.16
CA THR A 69 -2.94 9.14 -3.51
C THR A 69 -4.01 8.29 -4.18
N SER A 70 -5.14 8.91 -4.57
CA SER A 70 -6.24 8.21 -5.25
C SER A 70 -5.83 7.67 -6.63
N ILE A 71 -4.94 8.36 -7.34
CA ILE A 71 -4.44 7.94 -8.66
C ILE A 71 -3.48 6.76 -8.49
N ILE A 72 -2.57 6.84 -7.52
CA ILE A 72 -1.67 5.73 -7.18
C ILE A 72 -2.49 4.51 -6.73
N PHE A 73 -3.48 4.71 -5.86
CA PHE A 73 -4.40 3.64 -5.47
C PHE A 73 -5.06 2.98 -6.68
N GLN A 74 -5.55 3.79 -7.63
CA GLN A 74 -6.18 3.30 -8.86
C GLN A 74 -5.27 2.37 -9.68
N GLU A 75 -3.96 2.68 -9.79
CA GLU A 75 -2.99 1.81 -10.46
C GLU A 75 -2.90 0.45 -9.77
N TYR A 76 -2.69 0.45 -8.44
CA TYR A 76 -2.48 -0.79 -7.68
C TYR A 76 -3.76 -1.62 -7.54
N ILE A 77 -4.92 -0.99 -7.43
CA ILE A 77 -6.18 -1.74 -7.33
C ILE A 77 -6.56 -2.38 -8.68
N ASN A 78 -6.27 -1.72 -9.80
CA ASN A 78 -6.41 -2.33 -11.13
C ASN A 78 -5.47 -3.52 -11.29
N LYS A 79 -4.21 -3.38 -10.86
CA LYS A 79 -3.25 -4.49 -10.83
C LYS A 79 -3.75 -5.66 -9.96
N LEU A 80 -4.32 -5.38 -8.79
CA LEU A 80 -4.89 -6.40 -7.90
C LEU A 80 -6.03 -7.16 -8.57
N ILE A 81 -6.93 -6.43 -9.26
CA ILE A 81 -8.05 -6.97 -10.03
C ILE A 81 -7.53 -7.92 -11.12
N GLU A 82 -6.52 -7.51 -11.88
CA GLU A 82 -5.90 -8.31 -12.94
C GLU A 82 -5.21 -9.56 -12.38
N GLU A 83 -4.35 -9.42 -11.36
CA GLU A 83 -3.61 -10.52 -10.73
C GLU A 83 -4.54 -11.61 -10.18
N ASN A 84 -5.69 -11.22 -9.64
CA ASN A 84 -6.65 -12.13 -9.01
C ASN A 84 -7.85 -12.47 -9.91
N ASN A 85 -7.85 -12.05 -11.16
CA ASN A 85 -8.93 -12.27 -12.13
C ASN A 85 -10.32 -11.88 -11.57
N ILE A 86 -10.40 -10.78 -10.83
CA ILE A 86 -11.65 -10.32 -10.22
C ILE A 86 -12.58 -9.80 -11.33
N LYS A 87 -13.67 -10.53 -11.60
CA LYS A 87 -14.62 -10.18 -12.67
C LYS A 87 -15.65 -9.17 -12.19
N ASP A 88 -15.25 -7.91 -12.09
CA ASP A 88 -16.15 -6.79 -11.73
C ASP A 88 -15.66 -5.47 -12.34
N THR A 89 -16.53 -4.46 -12.35
CA THR A 89 -16.19 -3.11 -12.80
C THR A 89 -15.83 -2.25 -11.61
N LEU A 90 -14.62 -1.69 -11.61
CA LEU A 90 -14.22 -0.64 -10.67
C LEU A 90 -14.70 0.72 -11.19
N ILE A 91 -15.60 1.36 -10.45
CA ILE A 91 -16.11 2.69 -10.75
C ILE A 91 -15.37 3.68 -9.86
N LYS A 92 -14.80 4.72 -10.47
CA LYS A 92 -14.24 5.88 -9.77
C LYS A 92 -15.19 7.04 -9.96
N GLU A 93 -15.60 7.68 -8.87
CA GLU A 93 -16.47 8.86 -8.92
C GLU A 93 -16.06 9.92 -7.90
N VAL A 94 -16.47 11.16 -8.14
CA VAL A 94 -16.32 12.27 -7.18
C VAL A 94 -17.71 12.60 -6.67
N ILE A 95 -17.95 12.35 -5.38
CA ILE A 95 -19.26 12.57 -4.76
C ILE A 95 -19.44 14.04 -4.35
N GLN A 96 -20.65 14.42 -3.92
CA GLN A 96 -20.99 15.83 -3.62
C GLN A 96 -20.08 16.50 -2.57
N SER A 97 -19.51 15.72 -1.63
CA SER A 97 -18.55 16.23 -0.65
C SER A 97 -17.16 16.53 -1.22
N GLY A 98 -16.92 16.24 -2.50
CA GLY A 98 -15.62 16.31 -3.16
C GLY A 98 -14.72 15.10 -2.91
N HIS A 99 -15.18 14.13 -2.11
CA HIS A 99 -14.45 12.88 -1.92
C HIS A 99 -14.41 12.07 -3.22
N ILE A 100 -13.29 11.38 -3.44
CA ILE A 100 -13.09 10.47 -4.56
C ILE A 100 -13.37 9.06 -4.05
N GLU A 101 -14.41 8.41 -4.55
CA GLU A 101 -14.79 7.05 -4.15
C GLU A 101 -14.49 6.03 -5.24
N PHE A 102 -14.03 4.86 -4.81
CA PHE A 102 -13.85 3.67 -5.63
C PHE A 102 -14.88 2.64 -5.22
N ASN A 103 -15.72 2.22 -6.18
CA ASN A 103 -16.86 1.35 -5.95
C ASN A 103 -16.77 0.09 -6.83
N SER A 104 -16.82 -1.08 -6.20
CA SER A 104 -16.94 -2.40 -6.81
C SER A 104 -17.28 -3.41 -5.72
N ARG A 105 -18.31 -4.22 -5.96
CA ARG A 105 -18.78 -5.22 -4.99
C ARG A 105 -17.73 -6.30 -4.76
N LYS A 106 -17.23 -6.92 -5.83
CA LYS A 106 -16.32 -8.07 -5.70
C LYS A 106 -14.95 -7.65 -5.19
N VAL A 107 -14.50 -6.44 -5.53
CA VAL A 107 -13.25 -5.91 -4.99
C VAL A 107 -13.41 -5.60 -3.49
N THR A 108 -14.54 -5.01 -3.09
CA THR A 108 -14.86 -4.78 -1.67
C THR A 108 -14.91 -6.08 -0.89
N GLU A 109 -15.59 -7.10 -1.39
CA GLU A 109 -15.64 -8.44 -0.79
C GLU A 109 -14.24 -9.06 -0.69
N TYR A 110 -13.43 -8.97 -1.74
CA TYR A 110 -12.06 -9.49 -1.75
C TYR A 110 -11.19 -8.85 -0.66
N ILE A 111 -11.25 -7.53 -0.52
CA ILE A 111 -10.49 -6.80 0.51
C ILE A 111 -11.04 -7.09 1.90
N ASN A 112 -12.36 -7.05 2.08
CA ASN A 112 -12.99 -7.32 3.37
C ASN A 112 -12.69 -8.74 3.86
N ASN A 113 -12.51 -9.71 2.94
CA ASN A 113 -12.07 -11.06 3.28
C ASN A 113 -10.68 -11.14 3.91
N CYS A 114 -9.88 -10.07 3.89
CA CYS A 114 -8.62 -9.99 4.62
C CYS A 114 -8.82 -9.67 6.12
N TYR A 115 -10.03 -9.29 6.54
CA TYR A 115 -10.34 -8.83 7.89
C TYR A 115 -11.11 -9.86 8.71
N VAL A 116 -10.98 -9.79 10.04
CA VAL A 116 -11.78 -10.58 10.99
C VAL A 116 -13.06 -9.82 11.30
N TYR A 117 -14.22 -10.37 10.93
CA TYR A 117 -15.51 -9.75 11.21
C TYR A 117 -16.64 -10.79 11.27
N ASP A 118 -17.74 -10.41 11.93
CA ASP A 118 -18.99 -11.16 11.97
C ASP A 118 -20.16 -10.18 11.86
N LEU A 119 -20.85 -10.19 10.71
CA LEU A 119 -22.01 -9.34 10.46
C LEU A 119 -23.25 -9.76 11.24
N GLU A 120 -23.37 -11.05 11.63
CA GLU A 120 -24.49 -11.55 12.42
C GLU A 120 -24.46 -10.99 13.86
N SER A 121 -23.26 -10.71 14.36
CA SER A 121 -23.03 -10.06 15.66
C SER A 121 -23.16 -8.53 15.64
N SER A 122 -23.50 -7.92 14.49
CA SER A 122 -23.46 -6.47 14.33
C SER A 122 -24.48 -5.73 15.20
N SER A 123 -24.06 -4.59 15.74
CA SER A 123 -24.91 -3.65 16.48
C SER A 123 -25.21 -2.36 15.69
N MET A 124 -24.66 -2.22 14.49
CA MET A 124 -24.86 -1.05 13.62
C MET A 124 -25.64 -1.44 12.38
N LEU A 125 -26.57 -0.56 11.98
CA LEU A 125 -27.23 -0.63 10.69
C LEU A 125 -26.71 0.51 9.81
N TRP A 126 -26.51 0.20 8.53
CA TRP A 126 -26.07 1.14 7.52
C TRP A 126 -27.02 1.12 6.34
N LEU A 127 -27.21 2.28 5.69
CA LEU A 127 -27.99 2.36 4.47
C LEU A 127 -27.11 1.93 3.28
N ASN A 128 -27.40 0.78 2.68
CA ASN A 128 -26.67 0.31 1.50
C ASN A 128 -27.09 1.08 0.23
N GLU A 129 -26.49 0.72 -0.89
CA GLU A 129 -26.77 1.29 -2.22
C GLU A 129 -28.22 1.14 -2.67
N GLU A 130 -28.93 0.13 -2.17
CA GLU A 130 -30.35 -0.10 -2.47
C GLU A 130 -31.28 0.70 -1.55
N SER A 131 -30.73 1.59 -0.73
CA SER A 131 -31.45 2.35 0.30
C SER A 131 -32.15 1.44 1.32
N ILE A 132 -31.53 0.29 1.63
CA ILE A 132 -31.99 -0.67 2.63
C ILE A 132 -31.04 -0.62 3.82
N TYR A 133 -31.59 -0.62 5.04
CA TYR A 133 -30.78 -0.75 6.25
C TYR A 133 -30.28 -2.18 6.39
N VAL A 134 -28.96 -2.35 6.39
CA VAL A 134 -28.28 -3.64 6.47
C VAL A 134 -27.25 -3.65 7.61
N PRO A 135 -26.89 -4.83 8.15
CA PRO A 135 -25.77 -5.01 9.07
C PRO A 135 -24.47 -4.31 8.64
N ALA A 136 -23.80 -3.67 9.59
CA ALA A 136 -22.46 -3.14 9.41
C ALA A 136 -21.61 -3.31 10.67
N VAL A 137 -20.30 -3.45 10.50
CA VAL A 137 -19.35 -3.66 11.59
C VAL A 137 -18.02 -2.94 11.31
N ARG A 138 -17.31 -2.56 12.37
CA ARG A 138 -15.92 -2.08 12.27
C ARG A 138 -15.00 -3.24 12.63
N SER A 139 -14.17 -3.65 11.68
CA SER A 139 -13.12 -4.63 11.93
C SER A 139 -11.82 -3.93 12.27
N HIS A 140 -11.20 -4.34 13.37
CA HIS A 140 -9.95 -3.78 13.87
C HIS A 140 -8.74 -4.69 13.64
N ALA A 141 -8.91 -5.81 12.95
CA ALA A 141 -7.84 -6.80 12.78
C ALA A 141 -7.92 -7.48 11.41
N LEU A 142 -6.75 -7.67 10.82
CA LEU A 142 -6.58 -8.58 9.69
C LEU A 142 -6.62 -10.04 10.18
N LYS A 143 -7.01 -10.95 9.29
CA LYS A 143 -7.01 -12.38 9.59
C LYS A 143 -5.58 -12.87 9.84
N PRO A 144 -5.39 -13.89 10.70
CA PRO A 144 -4.06 -14.46 10.95
C PRO A 144 -3.33 -14.94 9.68
N GLU A 145 -4.06 -15.41 8.66
CA GLU A 145 -3.48 -15.81 7.37
C GLU A 145 -2.87 -14.64 6.56
N ILE A 146 -3.27 -13.41 6.86
CA ILE A 146 -2.74 -12.17 6.27
C ILE A 146 -1.58 -11.61 7.10
N THR A 147 -1.44 -12.01 8.36
CA THR A 147 -0.48 -11.40 9.30
C THR A 147 0.57 -12.37 9.81
N ASN A 148 0.38 -13.68 9.64
CA ASN A 148 1.32 -14.71 10.07
C ASN A 148 2.29 -15.03 8.94
N ASN A 149 3.59 -15.07 9.25
CA ASN A 149 4.66 -15.40 8.31
C ASN A 149 4.75 -14.45 7.10
N VAL A 150 4.36 -13.19 7.29
CA VAL A 150 4.49 -12.13 6.29
C VAL A 150 5.97 -11.96 5.94
N ASP A 151 6.29 -12.07 4.65
CA ASP A 151 7.68 -11.94 4.20
C ASP A 151 8.12 -10.46 4.14
N ASN A 152 9.40 -10.24 3.86
CA ASN A 152 9.93 -8.88 3.82
C ASN A 152 9.33 -8.03 2.69
N ILE A 153 8.97 -8.63 1.55
CA ILE A 153 8.41 -7.91 0.39
C ILE A 153 7.00 -7.39 0.75
N GLU A 154 6.20 -8.23 1.39
CA GLU A 154 4.85 -7.89 1.85
C GLU A 154 4.88 -6.79 2.93
N LYS A 155 5.81 -6.87 3.89
CA LYS A 155 6.00 -5.82 4.91
C LYS A 155 6.39 -4.48 4.29
N LEU A 156 7.33 -4.49 3.34
CA LEU A 156 7.77 -3.27 2.64
C LEU A 156 6.63 -2.68 1.80
N ALA A 157 5.86 -3.52 1.09
CA ALA A 157 4.71 -3.08 0.32
C ALA A 157 3.65 -2.41 1.22
N PHE A 158 3.35 -3.00 2.38
CA PHE A 158 2.45 -2.42 3.37
C PHE A 158 2.95 -1.06 3.87
N LEU A 159 4.21 -0.97 4.31
CA LEU A 159 4.81 0.28 4.78
C LEU A 159 4.81 1.36 3.69
N LYS A 160 5.03 0.98 2.43
CA LYS A 160 4.99 1.89 1.27
C LYS A 160 3.60 2.49 1.06
N GLY A 161 2.55 1.65 1.03
CA GLY A 161 1.17 2.11 0.91
C GLY A 161 0.77 3.04 2.07
N LEU A 162 1.16 2.65 3.28
CA LEU A 162 0.92 3.42 4.51
C LEU A 162 1.60 4.79 4.48
N TYR A 163 2.86 4.84 4.06
CA TYR A 163 3.60 6.10 3.92
C TYR A 163 2.97 7.03 2.89
N ILE A 164 2.56 6.50 1.73
CA ILE A 164 1.91 7.28 0.68
C ILE A 164 0.59 7.90 1.18
N ARG A 165 -0.26 7.13 1.87
CA ARG A 165 -1.53 7.63 2.39
C ARG A 165 -1.31 8.64 3.53
N ASN A 166 -0.55 8.24 4.55
CA ASN A 166 -0.58 8.93 5.84
C ASN A 166 0.51 9.99 6.02
N ASN A 167 1.53 10.05 5.15
CA ASN A 167 2.54 11.10 5.18
C ASN A 167 2.42 12.03 3.96
N LEU A 168 2.23 11.48 2.75
CA LEU A 168 2.21 12.28 1.52
C LEU A 168 0.81 12.77 1.11
N GLY A 169 -0.24 11.99 1.40
CA GLY A 169 -1.59 12.22 0.90
C GLY A 169 -2.40 13.28 1.63
N SER A 170 -2.20 13.44 2.94
CA SER A 170 -2.89 14.41 3.79
C SER A 170 -1.93 15.51 4.23
N ASP A 171 -2.45 16.68 4.64
CA ASP A 171 -1.71 17.83 5.18
C ASP A 171 -0.72 17.36 6.25
N GLY A 172 0.50 17.00 5.84
CA GLY A 172 1.41 16.15 6.59
C GLY A 172 1.52 16.64 8.02
N ASN A 173 0.81 15.98 8.95
CA ASN A 173 0.86 16.33 10.37
C ASN A 173 2.24 16.04 10.97
N CYS A 174 3.19 15.58 10.16
CA CYS A 174 4.56 15.39 10.53
C CYS A 174 5.49 16.12 9.55
N ASP A 175 6.31 17.01 10.09
CA ASP A 175 7.25 17.86 9.36
C ASP A 175 8.51 17.12 8.87
N SER A 176 8.53 15.78 8.88
CA SER A 176 9.72 14.98 8.57
C SER A 176 9.43 13.84 7.59
N THR A 177 10.47 13.43 6.85
CA THR A 177 10.39 12.28 5.93
C THR A 177 10.22 10.94 6.66
N TYR A 178 10.64 10.83 7.92
CA TYR A 178 10.73 9.56 8.66
C TYR A 178 9.75 9.51 9.83
N CYS A 179 8.49 9.59 9.47
CA CYS A 179 7.38 9.43 10.40
C CYS A 179 6.12 8.97 9.67
N ILE A 180 5.17 8.44 10.43
CA ILE A 180 3.86 8.03 9.94
C ILE A 180 2.81 8.51 10.94
N SER A 181 1.81 9.23 10.44
CA SER A 181 0.67 9.69 11.24
C SER A 181 -0.45 8.64 11.22
N PHE A 182 -1.15 8.47 12.34
CA PHE A 182 -2.25 7.55 12.51
C PHE A 182 -3.41 8.27 13.19
N VAL A 183 -4.58 8.25 12.59
CA VAL A 183 -5.79 8.87 13.12
C VAL A 183 -6.76 7.76 13.52
N ASN A 184 -6.96 7.53 14.82
CA ASN A 184 -7.79 6.44 15.35
C ASN A 184 -7.47 5.05 14.75
N SER A 185 -6.20 4.79 14.42
CA SER A 185 -5.73 3.61 13.69
C SER A 185 -4.74 2.80 14.54
N VAL A 186 -5.28 2.12 15.57
CA VAL A 186 -4.46 1.40 16.56
C VAL A 186 -3.73 0.22 15.91
N TYR A 187 -4.42 -0.53 15.06
CA TYR A 187 -3.90 -1.77 14.50
C TYR A 187 -2.79 -1.53 13.47
N ARG A 188 -2.96 -0.59 12.53
CA ARG A 188 -1.89 -0.26 11.58
C ARG A 188 -0.70 0.40 12.25
N TYR A 189 -0.90 1.17 13.33
CA TYR A 189 0.22 1.63 14.15
C TYR A 189 1.06 0.46 14.65
N SER A 190 0.43 -0.54 15.28
CA SER A 190 1.14 -1.71 15.80
C SER A 190 1.87 -2.49 14.71
N MET A 191 1.24 -2.69 13.55
CA MET A 191 1.90 -3.35 12.41
C MET A 191 3.08 -2.54 11.87
N ALA A 192 2.93 -1.22 11.75
CA ALA A 192 3.99 -0.35 11.26
C ALA A 192 5.20 -0.35 12.19
N GLU A 193 4.96 -0.24 13.49
CA GLU A 193 5.99 -0.33 14.53
C GLU A 193 6.74 -1.67 14.44
N GLU A 194 6.02 -2.79 14.40
CA GLU A 194 6.61 -4.13 14.28
C GLU A 194 7.46 -4.26 13.00
N TYR A 195 6.93 -3.83 11.85
CA TYR A 195 7.62 -3.97 10.57
C TYR A 195 8.86 -3.09 10.52
N LEU A 196 8.78 -1.83 10.97
CA LEU A 196 9.93 -0.92 11.05
C LEU A 196 11.04 -1.50 11.94
N LEU A 197 10.70 -2.05 13.11
CA LEU A 197 11.65 -2.73 13.99
C LEU A 197 12.29 -3.95 13.31
N SER A 198 11.52 -4.73 12.56
CA SER A 198 12.04 -5.90 11.84
C SER A 198 13.06 -5.54 10.74
N PHE A 199 13.04 -4.30 10.25
CA PHE A 199 14.03 -3.76 9.32
C PHE A 199 15.14 -2.96 10.01
N ASN A 200 15.30 -3.10 11.33
CA ASN A 200 16.33 -2.42 12.14
C ASN A 200 16.23 -0.89 12.12
N CYS A 201 15.03 -0.31 11.98
CA CYS A 201 14.84 1.10 12.31
C CYS A 201 15.07 1.30 13.82
N THR A 202 15.64 2.45 14.19
CA THR A 202 15.97 2.77 15.59
C THR A 202 15.30 4.07 16.02
N ASP A 203 15.47 4.47 17.28
CA ASP A 203 14.95 5.74 17.81
C ASP A 203 13.45 5.92 17.59
N LEU A 204 12.67 4.83 17.72
CA LEU A 204 11.21 4.89 17.62
C LEU A 204 10.67 5.72 18.79
N SER A 205 9.98 6.80 18.46
CA SER A 205 9.31 7.67 19.44
C SER A 205 7.91 8.02 18.96
N VAL A 206 7.02 8.29 19.91
CA VAL A 206 5.60 8.49 19.65
C VAL A 206 5.17 9.83 20.20
N GLU A 207 4.49 10.60 19.37
CA GLU A 207 3.75 11.80 19.76
C GLU A 207 2.25 11.49 19.69
N ASP A 208 1.60 11.50 20.85
CA ASP A 208 0.16 11.27 20.95
C ASP A 208 -0.56 12.60 21.20
N SER A 209 -1.75 12.74 20.61
CA SER A 209 -2.71 13.79 20.98
C SER A 209 -3.12 13.63 22.46
N PRO A 210 -3.71 14.68 23.07
CA PRO A 210 -4.34 14.54 24.38
C PRO A 210 -5.28 13.32 24.42
N PRO A 211 -5.32 12.53 25.52
CA PRO A 211 -6.10 11.30 25.58
C PRO A 211 -7.61 11.46 25.33
N ASP A 212 -8.14 12.67 25.47
CA ASP A 212 -9.52 13.06 25.25
C ASP A 212 -9.78 13.71 23.88
N ALA A 213 -8.74 13.85 23.04
CA ALA A 213 -8.87 14.40 21.70
C ALA A 213 -9.72 13.47 20.81
N VAL A 214 -10.64 14.07 20.05
CA VAL A 214 -11.43 13.39 19.02
C VAL A 214 -11.30 14.17 17.71
N PRO A 215 -10.61 13.63 16.70
CA PRO A 215 -9.96 12.31 16.67
C PRO A 215 -8.68 12.24 17.52
N PHE A 216 -8.32 11.03 17.98
CA PHE A 216 -7.02 10.78 18.60
C PHE A 216 -5.98 10.55 17.51
N ASN A 217 -4.96 11.41 17.46
CA ASN A 217 -3.86 11.27 16.51
C ASN A 217 -2.61 10.75 17.23
N ARG A 218 -1.88 9.89 16.53
CA ARG A 218 -0.58 9.35 16.93
C ARG A 218 0.40 9.53 15.80
N ILE A 219 1.59 10.06 16.08
CA ILE A 219 2.67 10.17 15.11
C ILE A 219 3.83 9.30 15.58
N LEU A 220 4.21 8.31 14.77
CA LEU A 220 5.39 7.48 14.99
C LEU A 220 6.57 8.12 14.26
N TYR A 221 7.59 8.55 14.99
CA TYR A 221 8.88 8.98 14.45
C TYR A 221 9.89 7.86 14.60
N PHE A 222 10.86 7.80 13.68
CA PHE A 222 11.92 6.79 13.73
C PHE A 222 13.14 7.24 12.94
N LYS A 223 14.28 6.64 13.24
CA LYS A 223 15.48 6.67 12.40
C LYS A 223 15.44 5.49 11.42
N PRO A 224 15.42 5.74 10.10
CA PRO A 224 15.30 4.68 9.11
C PRO A 224 16.59 3.84 9.03
N SER A 225 16.44 2.56 8.72
CA SER A 225 17.52 1.78 8.12
C SER A 225 17.69 2.13 6.63
N GLU A 226 18.77 1.67 5.99
CA GLU A 226 19.01 1.93 4.56
C GLU A 226 17.86 1.42 3.66
N VAL A 227 17.26 0.28 4.02
CA VAL A 227 16.14 -0.32 3.28
C VAL A 227 14.90 0.58 3.36
N ILE A 228 14.55 1.06 4.56
CA ILE A 228 13.37 1.91 4.76
C ILE A 228 13.60 3.31 4.19
N ASP A 229 14.82 3.85 4.29
CA ASP A 229 15.19 5.12 3.66
C ASP A 229 15.01 5.06 2.14
N SER A 230 15.51 4.00 1.50
CA SER A 230 15.32 3.78 0.07
C SER A 230 13.85 3.60 -0.28
N LEU A 231 13.10 2.81 0.49
CA LEU A 231 11.67 2.58 0.27
C LEU A 231 10.88 3.89 0.24
N PHE A 232 11.10 4.75 1.25
CA PHE A 232 10.32 5.98 1.42
C PHE A 232 10.73 7.06 0.41
N LYS A 233 12.02 7.13 0.04
CA LYS A 233 12.46 7.98 -1.07
C LYS A 233 11.84 7.55 -2.41
N ASN A 234 11.79 6.25 -2.67
CA ASN A 234 11.14 5.71 -3.88
C ASN A 234 9.63 5.99 -3.87
N ALA A 235 8.97 5.84 -2.72
CA ALA A 235 7.56 6.17 -2.57
C ALA A 235 7.27 7.66 -2.80
N LYS A 236 8.15 8.55 -2.29
CA LYS A 236 8.06 9.99 -2.52
C LYS A 236 8.25 10.35 -4.00
N GLN A 237 9.23 9.76 -4.67
CA GLN A 237 9.44 9.96 -6.12
C GLN A 237 8.23 9.51 -6.94
N LEU A 238 7.64 8.36 -6.59
CA LEU A 238 6.40 7.88 -7.21
C LEU A 238 5.27 8.90 -7.02
N TYR A 239 5.10 9.42 -5.81
CA TYR A 239 4.09 10.42 -5.50
C TYR A 239 4.27 11.71 -6.31
N GLU A 240 5.49 12.25 -6.33
CA GLU A 240 5.83 13.46 -7.09
C GLU A 240 5.61 13.28 -8.60
N GLN A 241 5.91 12.09 -9.14
CA GLN A 241 5.63 11.75 -10.53
C GLN A 241 4.13 11.89 -10.83
N TYR A 242 3.27 11.33 -9.97
CA TYR A 242 1.81 11.40 -10.16
C TYR A 242 1.23 12.79 -9.89
N ASP A 243 1.76 13.52 -8.91
CA ASP A 243 1.28 14.89 -8.60
C ASP A 243 1.59 15.88 -9.72
N SER A 244 2.66 15.62 -10.49
CA SER A 244 3.03 16.43 -11.66
C SER A 244 2.13 16.24 -12.90
N LEU A 245 1.24 15.24 -12.89
CA LEU A 245 0.35 14.97 -14.02
C LEU A 245 -0.81 15.99 -14.07
N PRO A 246 -1.33 16.31 -15.27
CA PRO A 246 -2.55 17.11 -15.41
C PRO A 246 -3.72 16.42 -14.69
N LYS A 247 -4.38 17.16 -13.79
CA LYS A 247 -5.52 16.69 -12.99
C LYS A 247 -6.84 16.85 -13.73
#